data_AF-A0A1B0CYE4-F1
#
_entry.id   AF-A0A1B0CYE4-F1
#
_cell.length_a   1.000
_cell.length_b   1.000
_cell.length_c   1.000
_cell.angle_alpha   90.00
_cell.angle_beta   90.00
_cell.angle_gamma   90.00
#
_symmetry.space_group_name_H-M   'P 1'
#
loop_
_entity.id
_entity.type
_entity.pdbx_description
1 polymer ?
#
loop_
_entity_poly.entity_id
_entity_poly.type
_entity_poly.pdbx_seq_one_letter_code
_entity_poly.pdbx_strand_id
1 'polypeptide(L)'
;MVQVICNTIATRFRMLVDPYVSVTTSSAKKAFIIGVGLFLLTQFCGAFAFVNYTATIFKESGSELDPNISSIVLGMVQIFGTYTSTIFVDRTGRKTLLLISSIGASAGLILMGTYSFFKFQGYALTFLDWVPVVTLSLVIYISSVGILALPYIVLTEVLPSKIRAVGSSFCLVTISISAFVILKAMPILMTTIQLFGCLWLFAGFCILGAIFIALVVPETKGKVLDDDVQVNDKELQPTV
;
A
#
# COMPACT_ATOMS: atom_id res chain seq x y z
N MET A 1 -16.41 19.03 44.76
CA MET A 1 -15.35 18.06 44.39
C MET A 1 -15.93 16.83 43.67
N VAL A 2 -16.95 16.17 44.21
CA VAL A 2 -17.62 15.00 43.60
C VAL A 2 -18.25 15.30 42.23
N GLN A 3 -18.89 16.46 42.05
CA GLN A 3 -19.47 16.88 40.76
C GLN A 3 -18.41 16.98 39.64
N VAL A 4 -17.20 17.46 39.97
CA VAL A 4 -16.10 17.64 39.01
C VAL A 4 -15.54 16.29 38.59
N ILE A 5 -15.40 15.36 39.53
CA ILE A 5 -14.96 13.99 39.26
C ILE A 5 -16.01 13.26 38.40
N CYS A 6 -17.30 13.39 38.73
CA CYS A 6 -18.38 12.78 37.96
C CYS A 6 -18.46 13.35 36.54
N ASN A 7 -18.33 14.68 36.37
CA ASN A 7 -18.27 15.30 35.04
C ASN A 7 -17.03 14.88 34.24
N THR A 8 -15.87 14.73 34.89
CA THR A 8 -14.62 14.29 34.25
C THR A 8 -14.70 12.82 33.82
N ILE A 9 -15.31 11.96 34.62
CA ILE A 9 -15.53 10.56 34.28
C ILE A 9 -16.57 10.45 33.17
N ALA A 10 -17.66 11.21 33.21
CA ALA A 10 -18.67 11.23 32.15
C ALA A 10 -18.14 11.78 30.82
N THR A 11 -17.27 12.81 30.84
CA THR A 11 -16.59 13.29 29.62
C THR A 11 -15.56 12.29 29.10
N ARG A 12 -14.78 11.63 29.96
CA ARG A 12 -13.91 10.52 29.54
C ARG A 12 -14.70 9.36 28.96
N PHE A 13 -15.83 9.01 29.55
CA PHE A 13 -16.67 7.92 29.06
C PHE A 13 -17.32 8.27 27.72
N ARG A 14 -17.82 9.50 27.54
CA ARG A 14 -18.29 9.99 26.22
C ARG A 14 -17.18 10.00 25.18
N MET A 15 -15.98 10.49 25.51
CA MET A 15 -14.82 10.43 24.61
C MET A 15 -14.42 9.00 24.20
N LEU A 16 -14.73 7.98 25.00
CA LEU A 16 -14.49 6.58 24.64
C LEU A 16 -15.60 5.98 23.76
N VAL A 17 -16.83 6.50 23.84
CA VAL A 17 -18.01 5.99 23.10
C VAL A 17 -18.26 6.75 21.79
N ASP A 18 -17.94 8.05 21.75
CA ASP A 18 -18.09 8.92 20.58
C ASP A 18 -17.37 8.42 19.30
N PRO A 19 -16.17 7.78 19.37
CA PRO A 19 -15.54 7.19 18.20
C PRO A 19 -16.40 6.08 17.58
N TYR A 20 -17.07 5.26 18.39
CA TYR A 20 -17.89 4.16 17.90
C TYR A 20 -19.19 4.64 17.24
N VAL A 21 -19.82 5.71 17.77
CA VAL A 21 -21.04 6.30 17.17
C VAL A 21 -20.72 7.07 15.89
N SER A 22 -19.56 7.73 15.83
CA SER A 22 -19.11 8.51 14.67
C SER A 22 -18.71 7.66 13.45
N VAL A 23 -18.29 6.40 13.66
CA VAL A 23 -18.01 5.41 12.58
C VAL A 23 -19.24 5.16 11.69
N THR A 24 -20.45 5.42 12.20
CA THR A 24 -21.70 5.18 11.45
C THR A 24 -22.04 6.25 10.41
N THR A 25 -21.32 7.38 10.41
CA THR A 25 -21.55 8.52 9.50
C THR A 25 -21.23 8.15 8.05
N SER A 26 -22.05 8.58 7.08
CA SER A 26 -21.87 8.26 5.65
C SER A 26 -20.50 8.67 5.08
N SER A 27 -19.92 9.77 5.55
CA SER A 27 -18.58 10.23 5.14
C SER A 27 -17.47 9.34 5.71
N ALA A 28 -17.59 8.90 6.97
CA ALA A 28 -16.66 7.98 7.61
C ALA A 28 -16.63 6.61 6.91
N LYS A 29 -17.80 6.10 6.51
CA LYS A 29 -17.92 4.84 5.75
C LYS A 29 -17.21 4.92 4.40
N LYS A 30 -17.36 6.03 3.66
CA LYS A 30 -16.65 6.23 2.38
C LYS A 30 -15.13 6.27 2.58
N ALA A 31 -14.65 7.05 3.54
CA ALA A 31 -13.23 7.12 3.90
C ALA A 31 -12.65 5.74 4.24
N PHE A 32 -13.41 4.95 5.01
CA PHE A 32 -13.02 3.61 5.41
C PHE A 32 -12.96 2.62 4.24
N ILE A 33 -13.96 2.64 3.34
CA ILE A 33 -13.96 1.80 2.14
C ILE A 33 -12.76 2.13 1.23
N ILE A 34 -12.44 3.41 1.07
CA ILE A 34 -11.26 3.86 0.31
C ILE A 34 -9.98 3.32 0.96
N GLY A 35 -9.83 3.49 2.28
CA GLY A 35 -8.66 3.02 3.03
C GLY A 35 -8.48 1.50 2.94
N VAL A 36 -9.51 0.73 3.25
CA VAL A 36 -9.47 -0.74 3.18
C VAL A 36 -9.21 -1.23 1.76
N GLY A 37 -9.92 -0.68 0.76
CA GLY A 37 -9.73 -1.04 -0.64
C GLY A 37 -8.33 -0.75 -1.14
N LEU A 38 -7.77 0.42 -0.79
CA LEU A 38 -6.41 0.80 -1.14
C LEU A 38 -5.39 -0.17 -0.54
N PHE A 39 -5.50 -0.47 0.76
CA PHE A 39 -4.61 -1.39 1.46
C PHE A 39 -4.67 -2.83 0.93
N LEU A 40 -5.87 -3.33 0.61
CA LEU A 40 -6.04 -4.64 0.00
C LEU A 40 -5.32 -4.69 -1.36
N LEU A 41 -5.60 -3.72 -2.24
CA LEU A 41 -5.04 -3.70 -3.58
C LEU A 41 -3.52 -3.52 -3.59
N THR A 42 -2.98 -2.70 -2.67
CA THR A 42 -1.53 -2.54 -2.53
C THR A 42 -0.87 -3.82 -2.04
N GLN A 43 -1.54 -4.58 -1.15
CA GLN A 43 -1.03 -5.86 -0.69
C GLN A 43 -1.07 -6.91 -1.79
N PHE A 44 -2.18 -7.00 -2.54
CA PHE A 44 -2.36 -7.91 -3.67
C PHE A 44 -1.47 -7.60 -4.89
N CYS A 45 -0.92 -6.40 -5.02
CA CYS A 45 0.12 -6.09 -6.03
C CYS A 45 1.44 -6.83 -5.76
N GLY A 46 1.58 -7.51 -4.61
CA GLY A 46 2.66 -8.46 -4.36
C GLY A 46 3.97 -7.82 -3.88
N ALA A 47 4.06 -6.49 -3.77
CA ALA A 47 5.27 -5.78 -3.32
C ALA A 47 5.83 -6.34 -2.01
N PHE A 48 4.95 -6.61 -1.03
CA PHE A 48 5.35 -7.20 0.25
C PHE A 48 5.88 -8.63 0.11
N ALA A 49 5.29 -9.44 -0.78
CA ALA A 49 5.73 -10.79 -1.05
C ALA A 49 7.08 -10.81 -1.78
N PHE A 50 7.28 -9.90 -2.74
CA PHE A 50 8.55 -9.76 -3.45
C PHE A 50 9.69 -9.42 -2.50
N VAL A 51 9.50 -8.49 -1.56
CA VAL A 51 10.52 -8.15 -0.56
C VAL A 51 10.87 -9.36 0.31
N ASN A 52 9.89 -10.17 0.71
CA ASN A 52 10.14 -11.35 1.56
C ASN A 52 10.76 -12.54 0.79
N TYR A 53 10.41 -12.72 -0.48
CA TYR A 53 10.88 -13.84 -1.31
C TYR A 53 11.96 -13.43 -2.31
N THR A 54 12.54 -12.25 -2.13
CA THR A 54 13.56 -11.67 -3.01
C THR A 54 14.66 -12.65 -3.36
N ALA A 55 15.31 -13.22 -2.34
CA ALA A 55 16.43 -14.14 -2.50
C ALA A 55 16.07 -15.33 -3.39
N THR A 56 14.90 -15.92 -3.15
CA THR A 56 14.38 -17.05 -3.94
C THR A 56 14.12 -16.63 -5.38
N ILE A 57 13.49 -15.47 -5.59
CA ILE A 57 13.17 -14.95 -6.91
C ILE A 57 14.44 -14.65 -7.71
N PHE A 58 15.46 -14.02 -7.09
CA PHE A 58 16.74 -13.78 -7.74
C PHE A 58 17.44 -15.07 -8.15
N LYS A 59 17.40 -16.08 -7.28
CA LYS A 59 17.97 -17.40 -7.56
C LYS A 59 17.27 -18.09 -8.73
N GLU A 60 15.94 -18.11 -8.74
CA GLU A 60 15.17 -18.69 -9.86
C GLU A 60 15.34 -17.91 -11.16
N SER A 61 15.50 -16.59 -11.06
CA SER A 61 15.79 -15.71 -12.19
C SER A 61 17.15 -16.00 -12.84
N GLY A 62 18.05 -16.75 -12.18
CA GLY A 62 19.37 -17.14 -12.69
C GLY A 62 20.48 -16.16 -12.36
N SER A 63 20.26 -15.27 -11.38
CA SER A 63 21.31 -14.41 -10.90
C SER A 63 22.33 -15.24 -10.12
N GLU A 64 23.62 -15.06 -10.41
CA GLU A 64 24.73 -15.64 -9.63
C GLU A 64 24.94 -14.89 -8.30
N LEU A 65 24.15 -13.85 -8.01
CA LEU A 65 24.27 -13.07 -6.79
C LEU A 65 23.86 -13.89 -5.56
N ASP A 66 24.70 -13.80 -4.52
CA ASP A 66 24.40 -14.41 -3.23
C ASP A 66 23.04 -13.89 -2.67
N PRO A 67 22.18 -14.78 -2.16
CA PRO A 67 20.91 -14.42 -1.52
C PRO A 67 21.00 -13.31 -0.46
N ASN A 68 22.08 -13.27 0.31
CA ASN A 68 22.25 -12.26 1.36
C ASN A 68 22.61 -10.91 0.75
N ILE A 69 23.51 -10.90 -0.24
CA ILE A 69 23.92 -9.67 -0.95
C ILE A 69 22.73 -9.07 -1.69
N SER A 70 21.93 -9.88 -2.38
CA SER A 70 20.73 -9.39 -3.09
C SER A 70 19.70 -8.74 -2.15
N SER A 71 19.51 -9.32 -0.96
CA SER A 71 18.63 -8.75 0.06
C SER A 71 19.16 -7.41 0.60
N ILE A 72 20.48 -7.29 0.81
CA ILE A 72 21.12 -6.04 1.22
C ILE A 72 20.97 -4.94 0.16
N VAL A 73 21.21 -5.29 -1.12
CA VAL A 73 21.04 -4.37 -2.26
C VAL A 73 19.61 -3.86 -2.34
N LEU A 74 18.62 -4.73 -2.18
CA LEU A 74 17.22 -4.30 -2.14
C LEU A 74 16.90 -3.37 -0.99
N GLY A 75 17.42 -3.66 0.22
CA GLY A 75 17.24 -2.78 1.37
C GLY A 75 17.75 -1.37 1.07
N MET A 76 18.92 -1.26 0.43
CA MET A 76 19.47 0.04 0.00
C MET A 76 18.56 0.71 -1.05
N VAL A 77 18.14 -0.01 -2.09
CA VAL A 77 17.22 0.50 -3.12
C VAL A 77 15.90 1.00 -2.51
N GLN A 78 15.38 0.31 -1.50
CA GLN A 78 14.16 0.70 -0.80
C GLN A 78 14.35 1.97 0.02
N ILE A 79 15.49 2.13 0.70
CA ILE A 79 15.83 3.37 1.43
C ILE A 79 15.88 4.55 0.45
N PHE A 80 16.61 4.41 -0.67
CA PHE A 80 16.68 5.46 -1.69
C PHE A 80 15.34 5.76 -2.35
N GLY A 81 14.54 4.73 -2.63
CA GLY A 81 13.19 4.88 -3.17
C GLY A 81 12.26 5.62 -2.21
N THR A 82 12.30 5.28 -0.92
CA THR A 82 11.50 5.95 0.11
C THR A 82 11.94 7.41 0.29
N TYR A 83 13.25 7.68 0.30
CA TYR A 83 13.76 9.05 0.34
C TYR A 83 13.29 9.88 -0.86
N THR A 84 13.32 9.28 -2.05
CA THR A 84 12.79 9.91 -3.28
C THR A 84 11.28 10.17 -3.15
N SER A 85 10.52 9.24 -2.56
CA SER A 85 9.09 9.41 -2.27
C SER A 85 8.82 10.68 -1.47
N THR A 86 9.57 10.90 -0.38
CA THR A 86 9.39 12.07 0.49
C THR A 86 9.62 13.39 -0.24
N ILE A 87 10.54 13.44 -1.22
CA ILE A 87 10.78 14.64 -2.02
C ILE A 87 9.67 14.86 -3.05
N PHE A 88 9.19 13.78 -3.68
CA PHE A 88 8.23 13.86 -4.78
C PHE A 88 6.77 13.98 -4.33
N VAL A 89 6.42 13.52 -3.12
CA VAL A 89 5.04 13.48 -2.63
C VAL A 89 4.41 14.88 -2.53
N ASP A 90 5.20 15.88 -2.14
CA ASP A 90 4.73 17.26 -2.01
C ASP A 90 4.63 17.97 -3.37
N ARG A 91 5.47 17.59 -4.33
CA ARG A 91 5.46 18.18 -5.68
C ARG A 91 4.37 17.61 -6.57
N THR A 92 4.28 16.28 -6.66
CA THR A 92 3.47 15.59 -7.68
C THR A 92 2.03 15.32 -7.21
N GLY A 93 1.80 15.25 -5.89
CA GLY A 93 0.53 14.80 -5.33
C GLY A 93 0.50 13.29 -5.12
N ARG A 94 -0.31 12.86 -4.15
CA ARG A 94 -0.28 11.49 -3.60
C ARG A 94 -0.88 10.48 -4.58
N LYS A 95 -2.05 10.79 -5.17
CA LYS A 95 -2.73 9.87 -6.09
C LYS A 95 -1.96 9.73 -7.41
N THR A 96 -1.46 10.83 -7.96
CA THR A 96 -0.64 10.77 -9.18
C THR A 96 0.63 9.93 -8.97
N LEU A 97 1.31 10.08 -7.83
CA LEU A 97 2.50 9.29 -7.52
C LEU A 97 2.17 7.80 -7.31
N LEU A 98 1.04 7.49 -6.65
CA LEU A 98 0.52 6.13 -6.55
C LEU A 98 0.25 5.52 -7.93
N LEU A 99 -0.44 6.23 -8.83
CA LEU A 99 -0.74 5.75 -10.18
C LEU A 99 0.50 5.45 -11.01
N ILE A 100 1.45 6.39 -11.04
CA ILE A 100 2.72 6.22 -11.76
C ILE A 100 3.46 4.99 -11.22
N SER A 101 3.48 4.82 -9.89
CA SER A 101 4.14 3.68 -9.27
C SER A 101 3.45 2.34 -9.59
N SER A 102 2.12 2.29 -9.59
CA SER A 102 1.37 1.07 -9.92
C SER A 102 1.52 0.67 -11.39
N ILE A 103 1.50 1.64 -12.31
CA ILE A 103 1.71 1.39 -13.74
C ILE A 103 3.16 0.97 -13.99
N GLY A 104 4.13 1.65 -13.39
CA GLY A 104 5.55 1.33 -13.52
C GLY A 104 5.90 -0.05 -12.96
N ALA A 105 5.34 -0.40 -11.79
CA ALA A 105 5.48 -1.73 -11.20
C ALA A 105 4.86 -2.80 -12.09
N SER A 106 3.65 -2.59 -12.61
CA SER A 106 3.02 -3.53 -13.53
C SER A 106 3.84 -3.76 -14.80
N ALA A 107 4.32 -2.69 -15.44
CA ALA A 107 5.15 -2.79 -16.64
C ALA A 107 6.43 -3.59 -16.39
N GLY A 108 7.11 -3.34 -15.27
CA GLY A 108 8.30 -4.09 -14.89
C GLY A 108 8.01 -5.56 -14.54
N LEU A 109 6.88 -5.85 -13.89
CA LEU A 109 6.45 -7.23 -13.61
C LEU A 109 6.08 -7.99 -14.89
N ILE A 110 5.45 -7.35 -15.88
CA ILE A 110 5.18 -7.95 -17.19
C ILE A 110 6.49 -8.25 -17.92
N LEU A 111 7.42 -7.30 -17.94
CA LEU A 111 8.74 -7.49 -18.55
C LEU A 111 9.51 -8.64 -17.90
N MET A 112 9.48 -8.72 -16.57
CA MET A 112 10.14 -9.82 -15.87
C MET A 112 9.43 -11.16 -16.07
N GLY A 113 8.10 -11.17 -16.06
CA GLY A 113 7.31 -12.38 -16.30
C GLY A 113 7.54 -12.94 -17.71
N THR A 114 7.61 -12.07 -18.72
CA THR A 114 7.95 -12.47 -20.10
C THR A 114 9.37 -13.02 -20.20
N TYR A 115 10.36 -12.38 -19.56
CA TYR A 115 11.71 -12.94 -19.46
C TYR A 115 11.72 -14.35 -18.84
N SER A 116 11.06 -14.51 -17.69
CA SER A 116 10.99 -15.79 -16.99
C SER A 116 10.28 -16.86 -17.81
N PHE A 117 9.31 -16.49 -18.65
CA PHE A 117 8.62 -17.41 -19.55
C PHE A 117 9.56 -17.91 -20.66
N PHE A 118 10.31 -17.02 -21.32
CA PHE A 118 11.28 -17.43 -22.34
C PHE A 118 12.39 -18.32 -21.76
N LYS A 119 12.84 -18.01 -20.54
CA LYS A 119 13.80 -18.86 -19.83
C LYS A 119 13.22 -20.24 -19.53
N PHE A 120 11.96 -20.32 -19.12
CA PHE A 120 11.28 -21.59 -18.86
C PHE A 120 11.13 -22.46 -20.13
N GLN A 121 10.93 -21.83 -21.30
CA GLN A 121 10.88 -22.52 -22.60
C GLN A 121 12.24 -23.03 -23.10
N GLY A 122 13.32 -22.82 -22.35
CA GLY A 122 14.65 -23.35 -22.68
C GLY A 122 15.48 -22.49 -23.63
N TYR A 123 15.09 -21.23 -23.86
CA TYR A 123 15.93 -20.31 -24.63
C TYR A 123 17.18 -19.92 -23.80
N ALA A 124 18.36 -20.04 -24.40
CA ALA A 124 19.62 -19.60 -23.79
C ALA A 124 19.69 -18.06 -23.84
N LEU A 125 19.21 -17.41 -22.78
CA LEU A 125 19.21 -15.95 -22.62
C LEU A 125 20.46 -15.45 -21.87
N THR A 126 21.62 -16.09 -22.06
CA THR A 126 22.87 -15.75 -21.34
C THR A 126 23.32 -14.30 -21.54
N PHE A 127 22.97 -13.66 -22.66
CA PHE A 127 23.21 -12.23 -22.89
C PHE A 127 22.30 -11.30 -22.07
N LEU A 128 21.24 -11.84 -21.48
CA LEU A 128 20.18 -11.10 -20.78
C LEU A 128 20.09 -11.46 -19.29
N ASP A 129 21.07 -12.15 -18.72
CA ASP A 129 21.08 -12.52 -17.29
C ASP A 129 21.07 -11.31 -16.34
N TRP A 130 21.45 -10.13 -16.82
CA TRP A 130 21.36 -8.86 -16.09
C TRP A 130 19.94 -8.26 -16.06
N VAL A 131 19.06 -8.66 -16.99
CA VAL A 131 17.71 -8.10 -17.16
C VAL A 131 16.82 -8.34 -15.94
N PRO A 132 16.75 -9.54 -15.35
CA PRO A 132 15.95 -9.76 -14.13
C PRO A 132 16.42 -8.90 -12.98
N VAL A 133 17.73 -8.70 -12.85
CA VAL A 133 18.31 -7.92 -11.77
C VAL A 133 17.91 -6.46 -11.89
N VAL A 134 18.14 -5.87 -13.05
CA VAL A 134 17.78 -4.47 -13.31
C VAL A 134 16.26 -4.26 -13.21
N THR A 135 15.47 -5.18 -13.77
CA THR A 135 14.01 -5.06 -13.79
C THR A 135 13.42 -5.19 -12.39
N LEU A 136 13.85 -6.16 -11.59
CA LEU A 136 13.41 -6.29 -10.19
C LEU A 136 13.79 -5.09 -9.35
N SER A 137 15.06 -4.66 -9.44
CA SER A 137 15.53 -3.48 -8.71
C SER A 137 14.72 -2.25 -9.06
N LEU A 138 14.39 -2.06 -10.35
CA LEU A 138 13.56 -0.96 -10.82
C LEU A 138 12.10 -1.08 -10.34
N VAL A 139 11.49 -2.27 -10.39
CA VAL A 139 10.14 -2.52 -9.86
C VAL A 139 10.08 -2.19 -8.37
N ILE A 140 11.08 -2.61 -7.60
CA ILE A 140 11.13 -2.43 -6.15
C ILE A 140 11.40 -0.97 -5.81
N TYR A 141 12.27 -0.30 -6.56
CA TYR A 141 12.47 1.14 -6.46
C TYR A 141 11.16 1.91 -6.68
N ILE A 142 10.48 1.66 -7.80
CA ILE A 142 9.21 2.31 -8.15
C ILE A 142 8.12 2.01 -7.10
N SER A 143 8.05 0.76 -6.63
CA SER A 143 7.11 0.35 -5.59
C SER A 143 7.40 1.03 -4.26
N SER A 144 8.67 1.28 -3.94
CA SER A 144 9.10 1.99 -2.73
C SER A 144 8.79 3.48 -2.79
N VAL A 145 8.83 4.07 -3.99
CA VAL A 145 8.45 5.47 -4.21
C VAL A 145 6.96 5.71 -3.95
N GLY A 146 6.09 4.72 -4.23
CA GLY A 146 4.64 4.93 -4.15
C GLY A 146 3.92 3.91 -3.27
N ILE A 147 3.71 2.71 -3.82
CA ILE A 147 2.85 1.64 -3.28
C ILE A 147 3.16 1.31 -1.81
N LEU A 148 4.42 1.37 -1.38
CA LEU A 148 4.81 0.97 -0.02
C LEU A 148 4.53 2.05 1.03
N ALA A 149 4.76 3.33 0.74
CA ALA A 149 4.68 4.41 1.73
C ALA A 149 3.37 5.21 1.65
N LEU A 150 2.89 5.49 0.43
CA LEU A 150 1.77 6.42 0.23
C LEU A 150 0.42 5.92 0.76
N PRO A 151 0.06 4.62 0.71
CA PRO A 151 -1.22 4.16 1.26
C PRO A 151 -1.38 4.47 2.74
N TYR A 152 -0.30 4.36 3.52
CA TYR A 152 -0.29 4.71 4.94
C TYR A 152 -0.54 6.20 5.16
N ILE A 153 0.06 7.06 4.34
CA ILE A 153 -0.15 8.51 4.40
C ILE A 153 -1.59 8.86 4.03
N VAL A 154 -2.07 8.37 2.88
CA VAL A 154 -3.43 8.61 2.37
C VAL A 154 -4.48 8.17 3.38
N LEU A 155 -4.27 7.04 4.07
CA LEU A 155 -5.19 6.59 5.13
C LEU A 155 -5.32 7.60 6.27
N THR A 156 -4.20 8.19 6.71
CA THR A 156 -4.22 9.20 7.78
C THR A 156 -4.81 10.53 7.33
N GLU A 157 -4.68 10.86 6.03
CA GLU A 157 -5.27 12.06 5.42
C GLU A 157 -6.78 11.91 5.19
N VAL A 158 -7.27 10.70 4.85
CA VAL A 158 -8.68 10.44 4.52
C VAL A 158 -9.52 10.16 5.78
N LEU A 159 -8.93 9.64 6.85
CA LEU A 159 -9.64 9.36 8.10
C LEU A 159 -9.80 10.62 8.98
N PRO A 160 -11.04 10.97 9.39
CA PRO A 160 -11.29 12.04 10.35
C PRO A 160 -10.53 11.80 11.67
N SER A 161 -9.98 12.86 12.25
CA SER A 161 -9.18 12.81 13.49
C SER A 161 -9.88 12.05 14.63
N LYS A 162 -11.20 12.23 14.77
CA LYS A 162 -12.04 11.58 15.81
C LYS A 162 -12.08 10.04 15.70
N ILE A 163 -12.02 9.48 14.49
CA ILE A 163 -12.11 8.02 14.26
C ILE A 163 -10.81 7.40 13.74
N ARG A 164 -9.77 8.22 13.54
CA ARG A 164 -8.52 7.81 12.92
C ARG A 164 -7.90 6.59 13.60
N ALA A 165 -7.85 6.58 14.93
CA ALA A 165 -7.24 5.47 15.70
C ALA A 165 -7.99 4.13 15.52
N VAL A 166 -9.33 4.15 15.53
CA VAL A 166 -10.14 2.94 15.35
C VAL A 166 -10.10 2.49 13.88
N GLY A 167 -10.26 3.43 12.96
CA GLY A 167 -10.22 3.16 11.51
C GLY A 167 -8.87 2.62 11.04
N SER A 168 -7.77 3.20 11.51
CA SER A 168 -6.42 2.75 11.17
C SER A 168 -6.12 1.38 11.74
N SER A 169 -6.58 1.08 12.96
CA SER A 169 -6.41 -0.24 13.58
C SER A 169 -7.09 -1.34 12.75
N PHE A 170 -8.32 -1.11 12.29
CA PHE A 170 -9.01 -2.07 11.44
C PHE A 170 -8.32 -2.25 10.07
N CYS A 171 -7.89 -1.15 9.44
CA CYS A 171 -7.14 -1.22 8.18
C CYS A 171 -5.83 -1.99 8.36
N LEU A 172 -5.14 -1.79 9.50
CA LEU A 172 -3.91 -2.49 9.83
C LEU A 172 -4.12 -4.00 10.07
N VAL A 173 -5.23 -4.38 10.69
CA VAL A 173 -5.62 -5.79 10.82
C VAL A 173 -5.90 -6.39 9.44
N THR A 174 -6.61 -5.67 8.58
CA THR A 174 -6.95 -6.15 7.23
C THR A 174 -5.70 -6.36 6.38
N ILE A 175 -4.76 -5.41 6.35
CA ILE A 175 -3.50 -5.60 5.63
C ILE A 175 -2.66 -6.73 6.24
N SER A 176 -2.66 -6.90 7.56
CA SER A 176 -1.92 -7.99 8.20
C SER A 176 -2.47 -9.36 7.78
N ILE A 177 -3.79 -9.51 7.73
CA ILE A 177 -4.46 -10.72 7.24
C ILE A 177 -4.12 -10.94 5.75
N SER A 178 -4.23 -9.93 4.91
CA SER A 178 -3.88 -10.03 3.49
C SER A 178 -2.40 -10.36 3.28
N ALA A 179 -1.50 -9.79 4.09
CA ALA A 179 -0.08 -10.09 4.06
C ALA A 179 0.17 -11.58 4.36
N PHE A 180 -0.48 -12.12 5.40
CA PHE A 180 -0.39 -13.52 5.74
C PHE A 180 -0.89 -14.42 4.60
N VAL A 181 -2.05 -14.10 4.02
CA VAL A 181 -2.63 -14.86 2.89
C VAL A 181 -1.65 -14.89 1.71
N ILE A 182 -1.09 -13.75 1.32
CA ILE A 182 -0.19 -13.68 0.17
C ILE A 182 1.14 -14.39 0.45
N LEU A 183 1.72 -14.23 1.64
CA LEU A 183 2.95 -14.93 1.99
C LEU A 183 2.81 -16.45 1.99
N LYS A 184 1.62 -16.96 2.36
CA LYS A 184 1.30 -18.39 2.29
C LYS A 184 0.94 -18.84 0.87
N ALA A 185 0.27 -17.99 0.08
CA ALA A 185 -0.08 -18.29 -1.30
C ALA A 185 1.16 -18.33 -2.21
N MET A 186 2.17 -17.48 -1.96
CA MET A 186 3.37 -17.37 -2.80
C MET A 186 4.05 -18.72 -3.12
N PRO A 187 4.46 -19.55 -2.14
CA PRO A 187 5.11 -20.83 -2.43
C PRO A 187 4.20 -21.81 -3.18
N ILE A 188 2.88 -21.75 -2.93
CA ILE A 188 1.90 -22.58 -3.65
C ILE A 188 1.79 -22.12 -5.12
N LEU A 189 1.78 -20.81 -5.36
CA LEU A 189 1.76 -20.25 -6.71
C LEU A 189 3.06 -20.58 -7.46
N MET A 190 4.23 -20.44 -6.82
CA MET A 190 5.52 -20.75 -7.43
C MET A 190 5.64 -22.22 -7.86
N THR A 191 5.00 -23.15 -7.14
CA THR A 191 4.99 -24.58 -7.50
C THR A 191 3.94 -24.93 -8.56
N THR A 192 2.83 -24.20 -8.64
CA THR A 192 1.72 -24.51 -9.56
C THR A 192 1.80 -23.77 -10.89
N ILE A 193 1.99 -22.46 -10.86
CA ILE A 193 1.99 -21.58 -12.05
C ILE A 193 3.40 -21.05 -12.40
N GLN A 194 4.40 -21.44 -11.62
CA GLN A 194 5.80 -21.04 -11.77
C GLN A 194 6.02 -19.52 -11.65
N LEU A 195 7.29 -19.09 -11.65
CA LEU A 195 7.65 -17.70 -11.41
C LEU A 195 7.00 -16.73 -12.42
N PHE A 196 6.97 -17.09 -13.70
CA PHE A 196 6.38 -16.24 -14.73
C PHE A 196 4.87 -16.01 -14.51
N GLY A 197 4.14 -17.05 -14.10
CA GLY A 197 2.72 -16.97 -13.82
C GLY A 197 2.43 -16.09 -12.61
N CYS A 198 3.24 -16.22 -11.55
CA CYS A 198 3.17 -15.34 -10.38
C CYS A 198 3.34 -13.87 -10.77
N LEU A 199 4.38 -13.57 -11.55
CA LEU A 199 4.71 -12.19 -11.96
C LEU A 199 3.58 -11.55 -12.79
N TRP A 200 3.00 -12.29 -13.74
CA TRP A 200 1.86 -11.80 -14.52
C TRP A 200 0.59 -11.62 -13.69
N LEU A 201 0.33 -12.53 -12.76
CA LEU A 201 -0.82 -12.43 -11.84
C LEU A 201 -0.70 -11.17 -10.97
N PHE A 202 0.48 -10.93 -10.38
CA PHE A 202 0.73 -9.71 -9.60
C PHE A 202 0.67 -8.45 -10.46
N ALA A 203 1.18 -8.49 -11.70
CA ALA A 203 1.06 -7.37 -12.64
C ALA A 203 -0.41 -7.01 -12.93
N GLY A 204 -1.29 -8.01 -13.07
CA GLY A 204 -2.72 -7.83 -13.22
C GLY A 204 -3.35 -7.14 -11.99
N PHE A 205 -3.00 -7.57 -10.79
CA PHE A 205 -3.44 -6.90 -9.57
C PHE A 205 -2.94 -5.46 -9.46
N CYS A 206 -1.70 -5.16 -9.90
CA CYS A 206 -1.21 -3.79 -9.92
C CYS A 206 -1.97 -2.91 -10.93
N ILE A 207 -2.42 -3.45 -12.08
CA ILE A 207 -3.29 -2.74 -13.04
C ILE A 207 -4.66 -2.48 -12.43
N LEU A 208 -5.28 -3.49 -11.82
CA LEU A 208 -6.55 -3.33 -11.11
C LEU A 208 -6.44 -2.30 -9.98
N GLY A 209 -5.33 -2.32 -9.24
CA GLY A 209 -4.98 -1.33 -8.25
C GLY A 209 -4.89 0.08 -8.84
N ALA A 210 -4.21 0.24 -9.97
CA ALA A 210 -4.12 1.52 -10.67
C ALA A 210 -5.50 2.05 -11.11
N ILE A 211 -6.37 1.17 -11.65
CA ILE A 211 -7.74 1.53 -12.04
C ILE A 211 -8.55 1.99 -10.81
N PHE A 212 -8.47 1.25 -9.71
CA PHE A 212 -9.14 1.62 -8.47
C PHE A 212 -8.64 2.96 -7.94
N ILE A 213 -7.32 3.19 -7.92
CA ILE A 213 -6.74 4.46 -7.49
C ILE A 213 -7.22 5.60 -8.39
N ALA A 214 -7.31 5.37 -9.70
CA ALA A 214 -7.77 6.39 -10.64
C ALA A 214 -9.23 6.78 -10.40
N LEU A 215 -10.11 5.81 -10.15
CA LEU A 215 -11.56 6.02 -10.05
C LEU A 215 -12.04 6.39 -8.64
N VAL A 216 -11.47 5.78 -7.60
CA VAL A 216 -12.02 5.78 -6.23
C VAL A 216 -11.24 6.70 -5.28
N VAL A 217 -9.93 6.85 -5.49
CA VAL A 217 -9.09 7.67 -4.60
C VAL A 217 -9.18 9.15 -5.03
N PRO A 218 -9.64 10.06 -4.16
CA PRO A 218 -9.59 11.49 -4.43
C PRO A 218 -8.15 12.02 -4.27
N GLU A 219 -7.80 13.11 -4.97
CA GLU A 219 -6.54 13.80 -4.71
C GLU A 219 -6.57 14.45 -3.32
N THR A 220 -5.69 13.97 -2.42
CA THR A 220 -5.59 14.47 -1.03
C THR A 220 -4.62 15.64 -0.88
N LYS A 221 -3.94 16.07 -1.96
CA LYS A 221 -2.96 17.17 -1.91
C LYS A 221 -3.65 18.48 -1.48
N GLY A 222 -3.24 19.01 -0.33
CA GLY A 222 -3.59 20.37 0.12
C GLY A 222 -5.02 20.57 0.61
N LYS A 223 -5.80 19.49 0.79
CA LYS A 223 -7.14 19.56 1.41
C LYS A 223 -7.06 19.04 2.83
N VAL A 224 -6.87 19.95 3.80
CA VAL A 224 -7.06 19.63 5.22
C VAL A 224 -8.56 19.44 5.43
N LEU A 225 -8.99 18.24 5.84
CA LEU A 225 -10.39 17.88 6.13
C LEU A 225 -10.96 18.57 7.40
N ASP A 226 -10.60 19.83 7.67
CA ASP A 226 -11.13 20.58 8.81
C ASP A 226 -12.46 21.29 8.50
N ASP A 227 -12.87 21.40 7.24
CA ASP A 227 -14.07 22.17 6.89
C ASP A 227 -15.40 21.40 6.99
N ASP A 228 -15.41 20.07 6.91
CA ASP A 228 -16.67 19.30 6.91
C ASP A 228 -17.20 18.95 8.32
N VAL A 229 -16.49 19.32 9.40
CA VAL A 229 -16.97 19.17 10.79
C VAL A 229 -17.35 20.51 11.42
N GLN A 230 -16.89 21.64 10.87
CA GLN A 230 -17.22 22.98 11.39
C GLN A 230 -18.64 23.46 11.02
N VAL A 231 -19.31 22.83 10.04
CA VAL A 231 -20.66 23.25 9.62
C VAL A 231 -21.77 22.78 10.57
N ASN A 232 -21.54 21.74 11.39
CA ASN A 232 -22.59 21.22 12.26
C ASN A 232 -22.47 21.61 13.76
N ASP A 233 -21.41 22.30 14.16
CA ASP A 233 -21.29 22.84 15.52
C ASP A 233 -21.93 24.25 15.66
N LYS A 234 -22.42 24.86 14.57
CA LYS A 234 -23.15 26.14 14.62
C LYS A 234 -24.63 26.01 14.95
N GLU A 235 -25.22 24.81 14.92
CA GLU A 235 -26.62 24.59 15.34
C GLU A 235 -26.75 24.20 16.83
N LEU A 236 -25.63 24.02 17.56
CA LEU A 236 -25.66 23.64 18.97
C LEU A 236 -25.13 24.73 19.91
N GLN A 237 -25.30 26.01 19.55
CA GLN A 237 -25.33 27.06 20.57
C GLN A 237 -26.76 27.16 21.10
N PRO A 238 -27.05 26.78 22.35
CA PRO A 238 -28.30 27.21 22.98
C PRO A 238 -28.31 28.73 22.96
N THR A 239 -29.29 29.30 22.27
CA THR A 239 -29.74 30.67 22.45
C THR A 239 -29.79 30.96 23.94
N VAL A 240 -29.00 31.96 24.38
CA VAL A 240 -29.14 32.60 25.70
C VAL A 240 -30.54 33.17 25.83
#